data_AF-A0A378ND60-F1
#
_entry.id   AF-A0A378ND60-F1
#
_cell.length_a   1.000
_cell.length_b   1.000
_cell.length_c   1.000
_cell.angle_alpha   90.00
_cell.angle_beta   90.00
_cell.angle_gamma   90.00
#
_symmetry.space_group_name_H-M   'P 1'
#
loop_
_entity.id
_entity.type
_entity.pdbx_description
1 polymer ?
#
loop_
_entity_poly.entity_id
_entity_poly.type
_entity_poly.pdbx_seq_one_letter_code
_entity_poly.pdbx_strand_id
1 'polypeptide(L)'
;MPFSKEMGEVGNGVLKLIGRGSLANTHDLSLIARRWQAFYFDAETKVKFTPFSYQSMAGLTNYYNHSHWSWIFITKNDQGQQVIEVAENKGGLRNGQYTSYLKDKAIVIPDGTEYVWFKTKVRKETYRYEYSFDGKQWHTMAHYSG
;
A
#
# COMPACT_ATOMS: atom_id res chain seq x y z
N MET A 1 2.82 -18.11 -7.55
CA MET A 1 2.30 -19.00 -6.50
C MET A 1 0.79 -18.86 -6.45
N PRO A 2 0.01 -19.96 -6.41
CA PRO A 2 -1.41 -19.88 -6.14
C PRO A 2 -1.64 -19.33 -4.71
N PHE A 3 -2.80 -18.72 -4.47
CA PHE A 3 -3.21 -18.26 -3.14
C PHE A 3 -3.25 -19.46 -2.18
N SER A 4 -2.51 -19.38 -1.08
CA SER A 4 -2.38 -20.45 -0.09
C SER A 4 -2.86 -19.98 1.29
N LYS A 5 -3.12 -20.94 2.20
CA LYS A 5 -3.47 -20.65 3.60
C LYS A 5 -2.36 -19.90 4.35
N GLU A 6 -1.12 -20.00 3.89
CA GLU A 6 0.02 -19.26 4.45
C GLU A 6 -0.03 -17.78 4.07
N MET A 7 -0.53 -17.47 2.87
CA MET A 7 -0.76 -16.10 2.41
C MET A 7 -1.99 -15.50 3.07
N GLY A 8 -3.09 -16.24 3.17
CA GLY A 8 -4.32 -15.72 3.74
C GLY A 8 -5.57 -16.56 3.49
N GLU A 9 -6.72 -15.93 3.64
CA GLU A 9 -8.03 -16.55 3.44
C GLU A 9 -9.04 -15.58 2.81
N VAL A 10 -10.06 -16.13 2.16
CA VAL A 10 -11.20 -15.39 1.61
C VAL A 10 -12.49 -15.92 2.22
N GLY A 11 -13.41 -15.03 2.59
CA GLY A 11 -14.69 -15.41 3.17
C GLY A 11 -15.47 -14.21 3.70
N ASN A 12 -16.80 -14.32 3.78
CA ASN A 12 -17.68 -13.30 4.35
C ASN A 12 -17.47 -11.88 3.75
N GLY A 13 -17.12 -11.79 2.46
CA GLY A 13 -16.87 -10.52 1.78
C GLY A 13 -15.51 -9.87 2.08
N VAL A 14 -14.57 -10.59 2.70
CA VAL A 14 -13.24 -10.09 3.07
C VAL A 14 -12.14 -10.98 2.46
N LEU A 15 -11.07 -10.33 2.01
CA LEU A 15 -9.77 -10.95 1.77
C LEU A 15 -8.87 -10.60 2.97
N LYS A 16 -8.43 -11.61 3.70
CA LYS A 16 -7.45 -11.45 4.78
C LYS A 16 -6.09 -11.91 4.30
N LEU A 17 -5.10 -11.04 4.42
CA LEU A 17 -3.71 -11.34 4.12
C LEU A 17 -2.90 -11.38 5.41
N ILE A 18 -2.02 -12.38 5.52
CA ILE A 18 -1.04 -12.51 6.61
C ILE A 18 0.25 -11.84 6.13
N GLY A 19 0.84 -10.96 6.95
CA GLY A 19 2.09 -10.29 6.63
C GLY A 19 3.24 -11.28 6.43
N ARG A 20 4.03 -11.09 5.37
CA ARG A 20 5.17 -11.93 4.97
C ARG A 20 6.37 -11.04 4.61
N GLY A 21 7.19 -11.46 3.65
CA GLY A 21 8.28 -10.67 3.10
C GLY A 21 7.81 -9.37 2.44
N SER A 22 8.75 -8.45 2.28
CA SER A 22 8.53 -7.15 1.63
C SER A 22 8.19 -7.29 0.15
N LEU A 23 7.71 -6.21 -0.48
CA LEU A 23 7.49 -6.13 -1.92
C LEU A 23 8.74 -6.40 -2.77
N ALA A 24 9.94 -6.40 -2.18
CA ALA A 24 11.18 -6.79 -2.84
C ALA A 24 11.50 -8.30 -2.73
N ASN A 25 10.73 -9.07 -1.96
CA ASN A 25 10.92 -10.50 -1.79
C ASN A 25 10.33 -11.27 -2.98
N THR A 26 11.12 -12.19 -3.54
CA THR A 26 10.74 -13.02 -4.69
C THR A 26 10.13 -14.37 -4.33
N HIS A 27 10.10 -14.73 -3.03
CA HIS A 27 9.67 -16.06 -2.57
C HIS A 27 8.42 -15.99 -1.68
N ASP A 28 8.49 -15.24 -0.57
CA ASP A 28 7.45 -15.22 0.47
C ASP A 28 6.80 -13.85 0.54
N LEU A 29 6.04 -13.48 -0.49
CA LEU A 29 5.35 -12.20 -0.58
C LEU A 29 3.83 -12.41 -0.46
N SER A 30 3.20 -11.70 0.47
CA SER A 30 1.74 -11.66 0.62
C SER A 30 1.14 -10.55 -0.22
N LEU A 31 0.87 -10.84 -1.50
CA LEU A 31 0.37 -9.89 -2.48
C LEU A 31 -0.65 -10.56 -3.40
N ILE A 32 -1.81 -9.93 -3.52
CA ILE A 32 -2.79 -10.21 -4.58
C ILE A 32 -2.92 -8.97 -5.44
N ALA A 33 -2.66 -9.13 -6.75
CA ALA A 33 -2.69 -8.05 -7.72
C ALA A 33 -3.46 -8.47 -8.98
N ARG A 34 -4.00 -7.48 -9.68
CA ARG A 34 -4.61 -7.65 -11.01
C ARG A 34 -3.92 -6.73 -12.02
N ARG A 35 -3.96 -7.12 -13.29
CA ARG A 35 -3.36 -6.34 -14.39
C ARG A 35 -4.10 -5.02 -14.59
N TRP A 36 -3.35 -3.96 -14.88
CA TRP A 36 -3.88 -2.79 -15.53
C TRP A 36 -4.29 -3.17 -16.97
N GLN A 37 -5.50 -2.82 -17.37
CA GLN A 37 -6.04 -3.15 -18.70
C GLN A 37 -6.51 -1.91 -19.49
N ALA A 38 -6.32 -0.72 -18.92
CA ALA A 38 -6.64 0.57 -19.51
C ALA A 38 -5.62 1.62 -19.06
N PHE A 39 -5.43 2.67 -19.86
CA PHE A 39 -4.60 3.82 -19.49
C PHE A 39 -5.29 4.78 -18.50
N TYR A 40 -6.61 4.69 -18.38
CA TYR A 40 -7.42 5.51 -17.49
C TYR A 40 -8.29 4.59 -16.64
N PHE A 41 -7.99 4.50 -15.35
CA PHE A 41 -8.81 3.76 -14.40
C PHE A 41 -8.52 4.22 -12.97
N ASP A 42 -9.45 3.88 -12.08
CA ASP A 42 -9.28 4.00 -10.63
C ASP A 42 -9.34 2.58 -10.03
N ALA A 43 -8.48 2.31 -9.04
CA ALA A 43 -8.57 1.11 -8.21
C ALA A 43 -8.60 1.51 -6.75
N GLU A 44 -9.50 0.89 -5.99
CA GLU A 44 -9.81 1.26 -4.61
C GLU A 44 -9.84 0.02 -3.71
N THR A 45 -9.43 0.17 -2.46
CA THR A 45 -9.57 -0.82 -1.41
C THR A 45 -9.84 -0.15 -0.07
N LYS A 46 -10.41 -0.89 0.89
CA LYS A 46 -10.48 -0.49 2.30
C LYS A 46 -9.73 -1.51 3.15
N VAL A 47 -8.91 -1.02 4.06
CA VAL A 47 -8.01 -1.84 4.87
C VAL A 47 -8.30 -1.62 6.34
N LYS A 48 -8.52 -2.71 7.07
CA LYS A 48 -8.50 -2.73 8.54
C LYS A 48 -7.22 -3.40 8.97
N PHE A 49 -6.34 -2.65 9.63
CA PHE A 49 -5.02 -3.15 10.00
C PHE A 49 -4.50 -2.39 11.23
N THR A 50 -4.03 -3.14 12.23
CA THR A 50 -3.40 -2.60 13.42
C THR A 50 -1.93 -3.04 13.41
N PRO A 51 -0.99 -2.19 12.94
CA PRO A 51 0.43 -2.54 12.89
C PRO A 51 0.99 -2.81 14.30
N PHE A 52 1.78 -3.88 14.44
CA PHE A 52 2.50 -4.14 15.68
C PHE A 52 3.67 -3.16 15.85
N SER A 53 4.48 -3.01 14.79
CA SER A 53 5.65 -2.12 14.71
C SER A 53 5.70 -1.40 13.36
N TYR A 54 6.67 -0.50 13.18
CA TYR A 54 6.94 0.18 11.90
C TYR A 54 7.27 -0.79 10.74
N GLN A 55 7.66 -2.04 11.05
CA GLN A 55 7.94 -3.07 10.06
C GLN A 55 6.67 -3.78 9.57
N SER A 56 5.55 -3.60 10.28
CA SER A 56 4.25 -4.18 9.93
C SER A 56 3.49 -3.22 9.01
N MET A 57 3.32 -3.58 7.74
CA MET A 57 2.75 -2.71 6.71
C MET A 57 1.63 -3.41 5.94
N ALA A 58 0.55 -2.69 5.63
CA ALA A 58 -0.54 -3.17 4.77
C ALA A 58 -1.15 -2.00 3.98
N GLY A 59 -1.50 -2.22 2.72
CA GLY A 59 -1.96 -1.14 1.86
C GLY A 59 -2.28 -1.51 0.42
N LEU A 60 -2.21 -0.52 -0.46
CA LEU A 60 -2.46 -0.62 -1.90
C LEU A 60 -1.16 -0.35 -2.67
N THR A 61 -0.84 -1.22 -3.64
CA THR A 61 0.38 -1.09 -4.44
C THR A 61 0.10 -1.06 -5.94
N ASN A 62 0.88 -0.26 -6.65
CA ASN A 62 1.15 -0.41 -8.07
C ASN A 62 2.47 -1.15 -8.22
N TYR A 63 2.40 -2.39 -8.71
CA TYR A 63 3.53 -3.32 -8.70
C TYR A 63 3.87 -3.78 -10.11
N TYR A 64 5.13 -3.62 -10.50
CA TYR A 64 5.66 -4.13 -11.77
C TYR A 64 6.52 -5.37 -11.53
N ASN A 65 7.57 -5.27 -10.71
CA ASN A 65 8.42 -6.38 -10.30
C ASN A 65 9.05 -6.09 -8.92
N HIS A 66 9.86 -7.01 -8.39
CA HIS A 66 10.45 -6.89 -7.05
C HIS A 66 11.31 -5.62 -6.83
N SER A 67 11.81 -5.00 -7.91
CA SER A 67 12.59 -3.76 -7.85
C SER A 67 11.82 -2.52 -8.31
N HIS A 68 10.60 -2.65 -8.83
CA HIS A 68 9.80 -1.54 -9.37
C HIS A 68 8.36 -1.61 -8.85
N TRP A 69 8.06 -0.75 -7.88
CA TRP A 69 6.73 -0.64 -7.29
C TRP A 69 6.59 0.68 -6.54
N SER A 70 5.36 1.11 -6.33
CA SER A 70 5.02 2.11 -5.32
C SER A 70 3.81 1.65 -4.54
N TRP A 71 3.58 2.23 -3.37
CA TRP A 71 2.46 1.87 -2.52
C TRP A 71 2.14 2.95 -1.51
N ILE A 72 0.87 2.97 -1.11
CA ILE A 72 0.35 3.72 0.03
C ILE A 72 -0.10 2.71 1.08
N PHE A 73 0.31 2.89 2.33
CA PHE A 73 0.16 1.86 3.35
C PHE A 73 0.02 2.42 4.76
N ILE A 74 -0.59 1.62 5.62
CA ILE A 74 -0.67 1.82 7.07
C ILE A 74 0.58 1.23 7.72
N THR A 75 1.22 1.97 8.63
CA THR A 75 2.32 1.50 9.49
C THR A 75 2.30 2.23 10.83
N LYS A 76 3.35 2.09 11.65
CA LYS A 76 3.60 2.88 12.86
C LYS A 76 4.73 3.87 12.67
N ASN A 77 4.59 5.08 13.24
CA ASN A 77 5.70 6.01 13.40
C ASN A 77 6.48 5.75 14.71
N ASP A 78 7.56 6.50 14.92
CA ASP A 78 8.42 6.38 16.12
C ASP A 78 7.72 6.80 17.43
N GLN A 79 6.60 7.54 17.33
CA GLN A 79 5.73 7.89 18.45
C GLN A 79 4.72 6.78 18.78
N GLY A 80 4.74 5.67 18.04
CA GLY A 80 3.83 4.53 18.22
C GLY A 80 2.43 4.73 17.64
N GLN A 81 2.18 5.84 16.94
CA GLN A 81 0.90 6.14 16.30
C GLN A 81 0.76 5.39 14.97
N GLN A 82 -0.47 5.03 14.63
CA GLN A 82 -0.77 4.49 13.31
C GLN A 82 -0.74 5.65 12.29
N VAL A 83 -0.04 5.45 11.19
CA VAL A 83 0.14 6.46 10.16
C VAL A 83 -0.04 5.90 8.76
N ILE A 84 -0.41 6.76 7.82
CA ILE A 84 -0.32 6.50 6.38
C ILE A 84 1.02 7.03 5.86
N GLU A 85 1.72 6.19 5.11
CA GLU A 85 2.95 6.53 4.40
C GLU A 85 2.82 6.16 2.91
N VAL A 86 3.61 6.81 2.07
CA VAL A 86 3.80 6.49 0.66
C VAL A 86 5.28 6.22 0.44
N ALA A 87 5.57 5.12 -0.23
CA ALA A 87 6.92 4.79 -0.61
C ALA A 87 6.99 4.19 -2.02
N GLU A 88 8.20 4.09 -2.52
CA GLU A 88 8.47 3.50 -3.82
C GLU A 88 9.82 2.80 -3.84
N ASN A 89 9.96 1.94 -4.84
CA ASN A 89 11.22 1.41 -5.30
C ASN A 89 11.31 1.65 -6.81
N LYS A 90 12.31 2.42 -7.24
CA LYS A 90 12.48 2.90 -8.63
C LYS A 90 13.41 2.04 -9.48
N GLY A 91 13.72 0.83 -9.03
CA GLY A 91 14.74 0.00 -9.68
C GLY A 91 16.16 0.47 -9.35
N GLY A 92 17.14 -0.09 -10.06
CA GLY A 92 18.56 0.12 -9.81
C GLY A 92 19.30 -1.17 -9.46
N LEU A 93 20.56 -1.06 -9.02
CA LEU A 93 21.40 -2.23 -8.71
C LEU A 93 20.82 -3.05 -7.53
N ARG A 94 20.93 -4.37 -7.62
CA ARG A 94 20.41 -5.35 -6.64
C ARG A 94 18.88 -5.26 -6.46
N ASN A 95 18.42 -4.68 -5.35
CA ASN A 95 17.00 -4.63 -4.97
C ASN A 95 16.36 -3.27 -5.25
N GLY A 96 17.05 -2.38 -5.97
CA GLY A 96 16.57 -1.04 -6.33
C GLY A 96 16.74 0.01 -5.24
N GLN A 97 16.25 1.22 -5.51
CA GLN A 97 16.34 2.39 -4.64
C GLN A 97 15.01 2.67 -3.94
N TYR A 98 14.94 2.33 -2.65
CA TYR A 98 13.77 2.57 -1.82
C TYR A 98 13.72 4.02 -1.34
N THR A 99 12.56 4.67 -1.50
CA THR A 99 12.28 6.03 -1.00
C THR A 99 10.97 6.04 -0.22
N SER A 100 11.01 6.51 1.03
CA SER A 100 9.83 6.86 1.83
C SER A 100 9.62 8.37 1.76
N TYR A 101 8.40 8.82 1.48
CA TYR A 101 8.15 10.21 1.10
C TYR A 101 7.72 11.12 2.24
N LEU A 102 6.82 10.68 3.12
CA LEU A 102 6.27 11.54 4.16
C LEU A 102 7.17 11.61 5.39
N LYS A 103 7.71 10.46 5.84
CA LYS A 103 8.58 10.34 7.03
C LYS A 103 7.94 11.01 8.25
N ASP A 104 8.54 12.07 8.78
CA ASP A 104 8.01 12.85 9.91
C ASP A 104 6.68 13.56 9.60
N LYS A 105 6.30 13.62 8.31
CA LYS A 105 5.01 14.17 7.83
C LYS A 105 3.99 13.07 7.52
N ALA A 106 4.24 11.83 7.95
CA ALA A 106 3.29 10.73 7.77
C ALA A 106 1.94 11.10 8.41
N ILE A 107 0.86 10.74 7.74
CA ILE A 107 -0.48 11.19 8.13
C ILE A 107 -0.95 10.33 9.30
N VAL A 108 -1.11 10.93 10.47
CA VAL A 108 -1.66 10.25 11.64
C VAL A 108 -3.09 9.82 11.35
N ILE A 109 -3.36 8.53 11.56
CA ILE A 109 -4.71 7.96 11.44
C ILE A 109 -5.46 8.31 12.74
N PRO A 110 -6.62 8.98 12.67
CA PRO A 110 -7.39 9.33 13.86
C PRO A 110 -7.80 8.11 14.67
N ASP A 111 -7.80 8.25 16.00
CA ASP A 111 -8.29 7.20 16.90
C ASP A 111 -9.75 6.83 16.58
N GLY A 112 -10.06 5.53 16.68
CA GLY A 112 -11.38 5.00 16.33
C GLY A 112 -11.63 4.78 14.84
N THR A 113 -10.67 5.10 13.96
CA THR A 113 -10.76 4.76 12.53
C THR A 113 -10.72 3.24 12.35
N GLU A 114 -11.84 2.64 11.94
CA GLU A 114 -11.91 1.18 11.74
C GLU A 114 -11.28 0.74 10.40
N TYR A 115 -11.48 1.52 9.35
CA TYR A 115 -10.97 1.26 8.00
C TYR A 115 -10.31 2.50 7.44
N VAL A 116 -9.18 2.31 6.78
CA VAL A 116 -8.58 3.32 5.89
C VAL A 116 -8.83 2.90 4.45
N TRP A 117 -9.37 3.82 3.67
CA TRP A 117 -9.57 3.63 2.25
C TRP A 117 -8.37 4.14 1.49
N PHE A 118 -7.93 3.37 0.49
CA PHE A 118 -6.86 3.75 -0.42
C PHE A 118 -7.33 3.65 -1.85
N LYS A 119 -6.90 4.60 -2.67
CA LYS A 119 -7.20 4.64 -4.10
C LYS A 119 -5.96 4.98 -4.89
N THR A 120 -5.80 4.37 -6.04
CA THR A 120 -4.87 4.82 -7.07
C THR A 120 -5.66 5.28 -8.29
N LYS A 121 -5.28 6.44 -8.84
CA LYS A 121 -5.93 7.05 -10.01
C LYS A 121 -4.92 7.15 -11.12
N VAL A 122 -5.02 6.25 -12.09
CA VAL A 122 -4.13 6.19 -13.23
C VAL A 122 -4.69 7.06 -14.35
N ARG A 123 -3.89 8.02 -14.81
CA ARG A 123 -4.21 9.00 -15.82
C ARG A 123 -3.10 9.00 -16.86
N LYS A 124 -3.10 7.93 -17.66
CA LYS A 124 -2.16 7.65 -18.75
C LYS A 124 -0.71 7.58 -18.27
N GLU A 125 0.02 8.69 -18.29
CA GLU A 125 1.45 8.77 -17.97
C GLU A 125 1.71 8.93 -16.47
N THR A 126 0.72 9.36 -15.71
CA THR A 126 0.86 9.59 -14.27
C THR A 126 -0.19 8.81 -13.49
N TYR A 127 0.13 8.54 -12.23
CA TYR A 127 -0.87 8.12 -11.25
C TYR A 127 -0.63 8.83 -9.93
N ARG A 128 -1.68 8.89 -9.11
CA ARG A 128 -1.61 9.42 -7.74
C ARG A 128 -2.34 8.49 -6.79
N TYR A 129 -1.92 8.50 -5.53
CA TYR A 129 -2.66 7.88 -4.45
C TYR A 129 -3.61 8.90 -3.81
N GLU A 130 -4.75 8.40 -3.35
CA GLU A 130 -5.67 9.12 -2.46
C GLU A 130 -5.98 8.21 -1.26
N TYR A 131 -6.31 8.83 -0.13
CA TYR A 131 -6.81 8.12 1.04
C TYR A 131 -8.10 8.75 1.57
N SER A 132 -8.84 7.99 2.37
CA SER A 132 -10.02 8.48 3.09
C SER A 132 -10.22 7.69 4.38
N PHE A 133 -10.72 8.34 5.43
CA PHE A 133 -11.09 7.70 6.70
C PHE A 133 -12.57 7.31 6.76
N ASP A 134 -13.41 7.80 5.84
CA ASP A 134 -14.87 7.58 5.83
C ASP A 134 -15.38 7.02 4.48
N GLY A 135 -14.51 6.89 3.48
CA GLY A 135 -14.85 6.46 2.12
C GLY A 135 -15.55 7.54 1.28
N LYS A 136 -15.77 8.74 1.83
CA LYS A 136 -16.52 9.84 1.20
C LYS A 136 -15.63 11.04 0.93
N GLN A 137 -14.92 11.53 1.94
CA GLN A 137 -13.97 12.62 1.81
C GLN A 137 -12.59 12.06 1.45
N TRP A 138 -12.12 12.40 0.25
CA TRP A 138 -10.85 11.91 -0.28
C TRP A 138 -9.77 12.97 -0.22
N HIS A 139 -8.58 12.58 0.24
CA HIS A 139 -7.40 13.41 0.30
C HIS A 139 -6.37 12.90 -0.71
N THR A 140 -6.02 13.74 -1.68
CA THR A 140 -5.03 13.39 -2.69
C THR A 140 -3.62 13.56 -2.14
N MET A 141 -2.80 12.52 -2.27
CA MET A 141 -1.38 12.59 -1.94
C MET A 141 -0.67 13.49 -2.96
N ALA A 142 0.29 14.29 -2.46
CA ALA A 142 1.13 15.07 -3.36
C ALA A 142 1.82 14.13 -4.37
N HIS A 143 2.03 14.64 -5.59
CA HIS A 143 2.71 13.85 -6.59
C HIS A 143 4.18 13.73 -6.20
N TYR A 144 4.59 12.53 -5.84
CA TYR A 144 5.98 12.19 -5.62
C TYR A 144 6.49 11.52 -6.90
N SER A 145 6.99 12.32 -7.83
CA SER A 145 7.52 11.84 -9.11
C SER A 145 8.80 11.04 -8.87
N GLY A 146 8.78 9.76 -9.22
CA GLY A 146 9.35 9.32 -10.50
C GLY A 146 10.54 10.09 -11.04
#